data_AF-A0A1H8H4P1-F1
#
_entry.id   AF-A0A1H8H4P1-F1
#
_cell.length_a   1.000
_cell.length_b   1.000
_cell.length_c   1.000
_cell.angle_alpha   90.00
_cell.angle_beta   90.00
_cell.angle_gamma   90.00
#
_symmetry.space_group_name_H-M   'P 1'
#
loop_
_entity.id
_entity.type
_entity.pdbx_description
1 polymer ?
#
loop_
_entity_poly.entity_id
_entity_poly.type
_entity_poly.pdbx_seq_one_letter_code
_entity_poly.pdbx_strand_id
1 'polypeptide(L)'
;MSDRDAVRDVLFQYTDSRPCRLLWGALGDGGDLGDLDLADYVEVTRVTDGDVCLVTSADEADMYLRWDRSHGSFVYAAFWPPWGVVDAGAADRAAAESLLAERDRPRPVPFAETPFANGGPAADLSGWL
;
A
#
# COMPACT_ATOMS: atom_id res chain seq x y z
N MET A 1 -16.61 -10.99 1.17
CA MET A 1 -15.54 -10.63 2.12
C MET A 1 -15.18 -9.19 1.82
N SER A 2 -15.09 -8.33 2.83
CA SER A 2 -14.72 -6.92 2.63
C SER A 2 -13.20 -6.81 2.43
N ASP A 3 -12.71 -5.81 1.68
CA ASP A 3 -11.27 -5.48 1.56
C ASP A 3 -10.61 -5.42 2.96
N ARG A 4 -11.36 -4.87 3.93
CA ARG A 4 -10.97 -4.78 5.34
C ARG A 4 -10.71 -6.15 5.98
N ASP A 5 -11.58 -7.13 5.72
CA ASP A 5 -11.44 -8.48 6.26
C ASP A 5 -10.23 -9.18 5.62
N ALA A 6 -10.05 -9.01 4.31
CA ALA A 6 -8.91 -9.56 3.58
C ALA A 6 -7.57 -9.02 4.11
N VAL A 7 -7.47 -7.70 4.35
CA VAL A 7 -6.28 -7.10 4.96
C VAL A 7 -6.06 -7.63 6.39
N ARG A 8 -7.12 -7.77 7.19
CA ARG A 8 -7.01 -8.32 8.55
C ARG A 8 -6.48 -9.76 8.55
N ASP A 9 -6.91 -10.59 7.61
CA ASP A 9 -6.45 -11.97 7.49
C ASP A 9 -4.96 -12.05 7.14
N VAL A 10 -4.46 -11.16 6.27
CA VAL A 10 -3.02 -11.05 6.00
C VAL A 10 -2.28 -10.59 7.25
N LEU A 11 -2.71 -9.49 7.87
CA LEU A 11 -2.04 -8.92 9.05
C LEU A 11 -2.00 -9.88 10.24
N PHE A 12 -3.00 -10.76 10.37
CA PHE A 12 -3.05 -11.78 11.43
C PHE A 12 -1.82 -12.71 11.38
N GLN A 13 -1.25 -12.95 10.21
CA GLN A 13 -0.06 -13.78 10.04
C GLN A 13 1.23 -13.10 10.53
N TYR A 14 1.19 -11.77 10.71
CA TYR A 14 2.34 -10.93 11.04
C TYR A 14 2.15 -10.18 12.38
N THR A 15 1.28 -10.66 13.28
CA THR A 15 0.97 -9.98 14.55
C THR A 15 2.15 -9.87 15.52
N ASP A 16 3.23 -10.60 15.29
CA ASP A 16 4.49 -10.45 16.03
C ASP A 16 5.15 -9.09 15.73
N SER A 17 4.89 -8.51 14.57
CA SER A 17 5.31 -7.17 14.19
C SER A 17 4.39 -6.11 14.81
N ARG A 18 4.99 -5.15 15.53
CA ARG A 18 4.28 -4.00 16.12
C ARG A 18 3.38 -3.27 15.10
N PRO A 19 3.88 -2.79 13.94
CA PRO A 19 3.05 -2.06 12.98
C PRO A 19 1.86 -2.87 12.47
N CYS A 20 2.05 -4.16 12.17
CA CYS A 20 0.96 -5.05 11.73
C CYS A 20 -0.09 -5.25 12.82
N ARG A 21 0.34 -5.40 14.09
CA ARG A 21 -0.58 -5.53 15.23
C ARG A 21 -1.40 -4.26 15.45
N LEU A 22 -0.78 -3.09 15.34
CA LEU A 22 -1.48 -1.80 15.47
C LEU A 22 -2.53 -1.64 14.37
N LEU A 23 -2.15 -1.89 13.12
CA LEU A 23 -3.09 -1.79 12.00
C LEU A 23 -4.22 -2.83 12.11
N TRP A 24 -3.90 -4.06 12.50
CA TRP A 24 -4.90 -5.10 12.75
C TRP A 24 -5.87 -4.67 13.86
N GLY A 25 -5.38 -4.11 14.97
CA GLY A 25 -6.24 -3.58 16.04
C GLY A 25 -7.18 -2.48 15.55
N ALA A 26 -6.64 -1.48 14.85
CA ALA A 26 -7.43 -0.38 14.28
C ALA A 26 -8.52 -0.88 13.32
N LEU A 27 -8.21 -1.87 12.48
CA LEU A 27 -9.19 -2.49 11.60
C LEU A 27 -10.21 -3.38 12.35
N GLY A 28 -9.97 -3.80 13.59
CA GLY A 28 -10.86 -4.69 14.34
C GLY A 28 -11.93 -3.96 15.13
N ASP A 29 -11.54 -2.89 15.81
CA ASP A 29 -12.38 -2.23 16.81
C ASP A 29 -13.32 -1.17 16.20
N GLY A 30 -13.43 -1.11 14.87
CA GLY A 30 -14.01 0.06 14.20
C GLY A 30 -13.20 1.33 14.45
N GLY A 31 -11.95 1.18 14.93
CA GLY A 31 -11.09 2.26 15.37
C GLY A 31 -10.72 3.21 14.24
N ASP A 32 -10.40 4.45 14.63
CA ASP A 32 -9.87 5.42 13.69
C ASP A 32 -8.46 4.97 13.27
N LEU A 33 -8.28 4.80 11.97
CA LEU A 33 -6.98 4.56 11.33
C LEU A 33 -6.00 5.72 11.58
N GLY A 34 -6.47 6.81 12.19
CA GLY A 34 -5.76 8.03 12.49
C GLY A 34 -4.76 8.03 13.62
N ASP A 35 -4.71 6.98 14.43
CA ASP A 35 -3.71 6.85 15.50
C ASP A 35 -2.43 6.14 15.02
N LEU A 36 -2.40 5.66 13.76
CA LEU A 36 -1.17 5.11 13.16
C LEU A 36 -0.36 6.18 12.45
N ASP A 37 0.94 6.20 12.74
CA ASP A 37 1.91 7.01 12.02
C ASP A 37 2.11 6.46 10.58
N LEU A 38 2.40 7.36 9.63
CA LEU A 38 2.72 7.00 8.24
C LEU A 38 3.87 5.99 8.16
N ALA A 39 4.86 6.12 9.04
CA ALA A 39 5.97 5.18 9.14
C ALA A 39 5.49 3.75 9.48
N ASP A 40 4.47 3.59 10.31
CA ASP A 40 3.90 2.28 10.63
C ASP A 40 3.15 1.71 9.41
N TYR A 41 2.43 2.54 8.63
CA TYR A 41 1.80 2.11 7.38
C TYR A 41 2.82 1.63 6.34
N VAL A 42 3.87 2.42 6.08
CA VAL A 42 4.92 2.04 5.13
C VAL A 42 5.60 0.75 5.59
N GLU A 43 5.87 0.62 6.88
CA GLU A 43 6.48 -0.58 7.44
C GLU A 43 5.60 -1.83 7.30
N VAL A 44 4.27 -1.71 7.40
CA VAL A 44 3.35 -2.83 7.13
C VAL A 44 3.57 -3.38 5.72
N THR A 45 3.70 -2.52 4.70
CA THR A 45 3.90 -3.00 3.32
C THR A 45 5.18 -3.82 3.19
N ARG A 46 6.25 -3.41 3.90
CA ARG A 46 7.54 -4.11 3.93
C ARG A 46 7.45 -5.44 4.67
N VAL A 47 6.82 -5.47 5.85
CA VAL A 47 6.73 -6.67 6.70
C VAL A 47 5.86 -7.75 6.05
N THR A 48 4.82 -7.34 5.33
CA THR A 48 3.92 -8.24 4.60
C THR A 48 4.43 -8.63 3.22
N ASP A 49 5.71 -8.33 2.90
CA ASP A 49 6.33 -8.56 1.59
C ASP A 49 5.54 -7.98 0.39
N GLY A 50 4.72 -6.96 0.64
CA GLY A 50 3.86 -6.32 -0.36
C GLY A 50 2.46 -6.94 -0.51
N ASP A 51 2.10 -7.93 0.32
CA ASP A 51 0.74 -8.50 0.32
C ASP A 51 -0.31 -7.48 0.78
N VAL A 52 0.08 -6.52 1.61
CA VAL A 52 -0.68 -5.31 1.89
C VAL A 52 -0.05 -4.14 1.13
N CYS A 53 -0.86 -3.49 0.30
CA CYS A 53 -0.54 -2.26 -0.40
C CYS A 53 -1.22 -1.08 0.30
N LEU A 54 -0.72 0.13 0.05
CA LEU A 54 -1.36 1.37 0.46
C LEU A 54 -1.91 2.06 -0.79
N VAL A 55 -3.13 2.57 -0.70
CA VAL A 55 -3.71 3.45 -1.71
C VAL A 55 -4.05 4.79 -1.09
N THR A 56 -3.74 5.86 -1.80
CA THR A 56 -4.23 7.20 -1.48
C THR A 56 -4.85 7.80 -2.72
N SER A 57 -5.98 8.48 -2.54
CA SER A 57 -6.56 9.33 -3.56
C SER A 57 -5.71 10.60 -3.68
N ALA A 58 -5.30 10.93 -4.90
CA ALA A 58 -4.90 12.28 -5.26
C ALA A 58 -5.88 12.76 -6.33
N ASP A 59 -6.25 14.04 -6.30
CA ASP A 59 -7.35 14.69 -7.07
C ASP A 59 -7.70 14.06 -8.44
N GLU A 60 -6.66 13.63 -9.15
CA GLU A 60 -6.67 13.14 -10.50
C GLU A 60 -6.41 11.62 -10.62
N ALA A 61 -5.55 11.03 -9.79
CA ALA A 61 -5.20 9.61 -9.89
C ALA A 61 -5.03 8.95 -8.50
N ASP A 62 -5.44 7.69 -8.39
CA ASP A 62 -5.15 6.89 -7.20
C ASP A 62 -3.68 6.47 -7.21
N MET A 63 -2.94 6.78 -6.15
CA MET A 63 -1.57 6.33 -5.99
C MET A 63 -1.54 5.09 -5.12
N TYR A 64 -0.95 4.03 -5.67
CA TYR A 64 -0.67 2.79 -4.98
C TYR A 64 0.80 2.71 -4.61
N LEU A 65 1.10 2.28 -3.39
CA LEU A 65 2.45 2.02 -2.88
C LEU A 65 2.51 0.61 -2.32
N ARG A 66 3.56 -0.13 -2.63
CA ARG A 66 3.83 -1.46 -2.07
C ARG A 66 5.31 -1.70 -1.87
N TRP A 67 5.63 -2.73 -1.11
CA TRP A 67 6.96 -3.33 -1.13
C TRP A 67 7.08 -4.29 -2.31
N ASP A 68 8.19 -4.21 -3.02
CA ASP A 68 8.59 -5.21 -4.00
C ASP A 68 9.73 -6.07 -3.44
N ARG A 69 9.35 -7.26 -2.96
CA ARG A 69 10.31 -8.24 -2.42
C ARG A 69 11.39 -8.65 -3.42
N SER A 70 11.12 -8.55 -4.72
CA SER A 70 12.03 -9.04 -5.76
C SER A 70 13.24 -8.13 -5.91
N HIS A 71 13.01 -6.82 -5.76
CA HIS A 71 14.05 -5.79 -5.87
C HIS A 71 14.47 -5.22 -4.51
N GLY A 72 13.73 -5.51 -3.44
CA GLY A 72 14.03 -5.04 -2.09
C GLY A 72 13.83 -3.52 -1.94
N SER A 73 12.80 -2.98 -2.59
CA SER A 73 12.48 -1.54 -2.62
C SER A 73 10.99 -1.29 -2.50
N PHE A 74 10.61 -0.06 -2.17
CA PHE A 74 9.23 0.37 -2.33
C PHE A 74 9.00 0.74 -3.79
N VAL A 75 7.84 0.37 -4.33
CA VAL A 75 7.41 0.78 -5.66
C VAL A 75 6.06 1.45 -5.55
N TYR A 76 5.86 2.48 -6.36
CA TYR A 76 4.60 3.19 -6.46
C TYR A 76 4.11 3.28 -7.90
N ALA A 77 2.80 3.41 -8.05
CA ALA A 77 2.16 3.70 -9.32
C ALA A 77 0.94 4.59 -9.10
N ALA A 78 0.88 5.73 -9.78
CA ALA A 78 -0.33 6.53 -9.92
C ALA A 78 -1.14 5.99 -11.11
N PHE A 79 -2.39 5.64 -10.84
CA PHE A 79 -3.28 5.02 -11.81
C PHE A 79 -4.54 5.87 -11.99
N TRP A 80 -4.83 6.24 -13.22
CA TRP A 80 -6.07 6.93 -13.60
C TRP A 80 -6.94 6.01 -14.47
N PRO A 81 -8.06 5.46 -13.97
CA PRO A 81 -9.04 4.76 -14.79
C PRO A 81 -9.85 5.71 -15.73
N PRO A 82 -10.01 5.43 -17.04
CA PRO A 82 -9.57 4.25 -17.80
C PRO A 82 -8.19 4.37 -18.50
N TRP A 83 -7.48 5.49 -18.35
CA TRP A 83 -6.28 5.81 -19.13
C TRP A 83 -5.01 5.01 -18.77
N GLY A 84 -4.88 4.50 -17.54
CA GLY A 84 -3.79 3.62 -17.12
C GLY A 84 -2.82 4.23 -16.11
N VAL A 85 -1.58 3.74 -16.08
CA VAL A 85 -0.50 4.27 -15.24
C VAL A 85 -0.03 5.61 -15.80
N VAL A 86 -0.07 6.65 -14.97
CA VAL A 86 0.34 8.01 -15.34
C VAL A 86 1.69 8.41 -14.74
N ASP A 87 2.08 7.75 -13.65
CA ASP A 87 3.38 7.91 -12.99
C ASP A 87 3.72 6.61 -12.24
N ALA A 88 5.00 6.24 -12.18
CA ALA A 88 5.46 5.07 -11.44
C ALA A 88 6.97 5.13 -11.19
N GLY A 89 7.43 4.45 -10.15
CA GLY A 89 8.85 4.35 -9.87
C GLY A 89 9.17 3.58 -8.60
N ALA A 90 10.47 3.54 -8.29
CA ALA A 90 10.97 3.06 -7.01
C ALA A 90 11.16 4.21 -6.03
N ALA A 91 10.98 3.91 -4.75
CA ALA A 91 11.22 4.81 -3.64
C ALA A 91 11.99 4.08 -2.53
N ASP A 92 12.84 4.84 -1.83
CA ASP A 92 13.28 4.43 -0.51
C ASP A 92 12.19 4.73 0.53
N ARG A 93 12.44 4.37 1.79
CA ARG A 93 11.47 4.60 2.86
C ARG A 93 11.09 6.07 3.02
N ALA A 94 12.07 6.97 2.99
CA ALA A 94 11.84 8.40 3.22
C ALA A 94 11.04 9.03 2.07
N ALA A 95 11.35 8.64 0.83
CA ALA A 95 10.59 9.02 -0.34
C ALA A 95 9.16 8.45 -0.30
N ALA A 96 8.98 7.19 0.11
CA ALA A 96 7.66 6.58 0.27
C ALA A 96 6.80 7.32 1.32
N GLU A 97 7.37 7.65 2.49
CA GLU A 97 6.70 8.44 3.51
C GLU A 97 6.36 9.85 2.99
N SER A 98 7.26 10.49 2.24
CA SER A 98 7.02 11.82 1.65
C SER A 98 5.89 11.79 0.62
N LEU A 99 5.86 10.78 -0.25
CA LEU A 99 4.79 10.58 -1.23
C LEU A 99 3.42 10.43 -0.54
N LEU A 100 3.35 9.81 0.63
CA LEU A 100 2.10 9.66 1.37
C LEU A 100 1.73 10.90 2.20
N ALA A 101 2.72 11.65 2.71
CA ALA A 101 2.49 12.80 3.57
C ALA A 101 1.80 13.97 2.86
N GLU A 102 1.99 14.08 1.53
CA GLU A 102 1.39 15.14 0.71
C GLU A 102 -0.07 14.86 0.30
N ARG A 103 -0.63 13.70 0.69
CA ARG A 103 -1.92 13.20 0.20
C ARG A 103 -2.87 12.85 1.34
N ASP A 104 -4.11 12.52 0.99
CA ASP A 104 -5.08 11.99 1.94
C ASP A 104 -4.54 10.73 2.65
N ARG A 105 -5.10 10.41 3.83
CA ARG A 105 -4.61 9.28 4.62
C ARG A 105 -4.62 7.98 3.81
N PRO A 106 -3.51 7.22 3.79
CA PRO A 106 -3.44 5.98 3.04
C PRO A 106 -4.42 4.95 3.59
N ARG A 107 -5.14 4.30 2.68
CA ARG A 107 -5.98 3.14 2.96
C ARG A 107 -5.20 1.86 2.66
N PRO A 108 -5.09 0.91 3.59
CA PRO A 108 -4.52 -0.39 3.28
C PRO A 108 -5.50 -1.20 2.42
N VAL A 109 -4.98 -1.85 1.38
CA VAL A 109 -5.73 -2.72 0.47
C VAL A 109 -4.92 -3.99 0.19
N PRO A 110 -5.57 -5.14 -0.02
CA PRO A 110 -4.86 -6.36 -0.35
C PRO A 110 -4.27 -6.27 -1.77
N PHE A 111 -3.11 -6.88 -1.99
CA PHE A 111 -2.43 -6.86 -3.29
C PHE A 111 -3.35 -7.23 -4.47
N ALA A 112 -4.19 -8.27 -4.29
CA ALA A 112 -5.08 -8.79 -5.32
C ALA A 112 -6.11 -7.77 -5.85
N GLU A 113 -6.41 -6.72 -5.08
CA GLU A 113 -7.37 -5.68 -5.45
C GLU A 113 -6.69 -4.46 -6.10
N THR A 114 -5.36 -4.49 -6.21
CA THR A 114 -4.60 -3.39 -6.80
C THR A 114 -4.37 -3.57 -8.30
N PRO A 115 -4.05 -2.48 -9.03
CA PRO A 115 -3.64 -2.55 -10.43
C PRO A 115 -2.41 -3.46 -10.69
N PHE A 116 -1.59 -3.72 -9.66
CA PHE A 116 -0.43 -4.60 -9.76
C PHE A 116 -0.78 -6.08 -9.99
N ALA A 117 -1.95 -6.54 -9.52
CA ALA A 117 -2.32 -7.96 -9.58
C ALA A 117 -2.99 -8.38 -10.90
N ASN A 118 -3.57 -7.43 -11.63
CA ASN A 118 -4.55 -7.73 -12.69
C ASN A 118 -3.97 -7.83 -14.11
N GLY A 119 -2.66 -8.06 -14.27
CA GLY A 119 -2.01 -8.18 -15.58
C GLY A 119 -2.13 -6.93 -16.47
N GLY A 120 -2.49 -5.78 -15.87
CA GLY A 120 -2.64 -4.49 -16.54
C GLY A 120 -1.32 -3.71 -16.60
N PRO A 121 -1.35 -2.43 -17.02
CA PRO A 121 -0.15 -1.61 -17.18
C PRO A 121 0.69 -1.44 -15.91
N ALA A 122 0.09 -1.61 -14.74
CA ALA A 122 0.80 -1.57 -13.46
C ALA A 122 1.37 -2.93 -13.01
N ALA A 123 1.00 -4.04 -13.68
CA ALA A 123 1.50 -5.37 -13.32
C ALA A 123 2.98 -5.57 -13.70
N ASP A 124 3.48 -4.78 -14.64
CA ASP A 124 4.88 -4.71 -15.02
C ASP A 124 5.34 -3.25 -15.06
N LEU A 125 6.12 -2.86 -14.05
CA LEU A 125 6.72 -1.53 -13.95
C LEU A 125 8.13 -1.46 -14.53
N SER A 126 8.65 -2.51 -15.18
CA SER A 126 10.03 -2.53 -15.68
C SER A 126 10.38 -1.40 -16.65
N GLY A 127 9.40 -0.82 -17.35
CA GLY A 127 9.59 0.37 -18.19
C GLY A 127 9.73 1.69 -17.43
N TRP A 128 9.51 1.68 -16.12
CA TRP A 128 9.48 2.85 -15.22
C TRP A 128 10.54 2.80 -14.13
N LEU A 129 11.18 1.63 -13.92
CA LEU A 129 12.20 1.34 -12.90
C LEU A 129 13.59 1.33 -13.53
#